data_AF-C5LZ38-F1
#
_entry.id   AF-C5LZ38-F1
#
_cell.length_a   1.000
_cell.length_b   1.000
_cell.length_c   1.000
_cell.angle_alpha   90.00
_cell.angle_beta   90.00
_cell.angle_gamma   90.00
#
_symmetry.space_group_name_H-M   'P 1'
#
loop_
_entity.id
_entity.type
_entity.pdbx_description
1 polymer ?
#
loop_
_entity_poly.entity_id
_entity_poly.type
_entity_poly.pdbx_seq_one_letter_code
_entity_poly.pdbx_strand_id
1 'polypeptide(L)'
;MAGFIRFAVREAFCLVSGKDGTVRSEMKNDLPLGRNVDEVLRILDTVIETDEHGVVCPMNWKKGLDTMIPTTEGVADYLLKHTN
;
A
#
# COMPACT_ATOMS: atom_id res chain seq x y z
N MET A 1 -24.58 -18.20 29.98
CA MET A 1 -24.57 -16.92 29.25
C MET A 1 -23.50 -16.99 28.19
N ALA A 2 -23.89 -17.18 26.93
CA ALA A 2 -22.95 -17.09 25.81
C ALA A 2 -22.51 -15.62 25.70
N GLY A 3 -21.26 -15.34 26.06
CA GLY A 3 -20.68 -14.02 25.88
C GLY A 3 -20.70 -13.69 24.39
N PHE A 4 -21.38 -12.60 24.05
CA PHE A 4 -21.38 -12.03 22.71
C PHE A 4 -19.94 -11.92 22.21
N ILE A 5 -19.62 -12.61 21.12
CA ILE A 5 -18.40 -12.37 20.35
C ILE A 5 -18.56 -10.96 19.79
N ARG A 6 -17.93 -9.96 20.43
CA ARG A 6 -17.78 -8.63 19.85
C ARG A 6 -16.77 -8.75 18.71
N PHE A 7 -17.24 -8.93 17.49
CA PHE A 7 -16.46 -8.60 16.30
C PHE A 7 -16.40 -7.07 16.19
N ALA A 8 -15.54 -6.44 16.98
CA ALA A 8 -15.22 -5.03 16.85
C ALA A 8 -13.77 -4.95 16.36
N VAL A 9 -13.58 -4.80 15.05
CA VAL A 9 -12.29 -4.45 14.47
C VAL A 9 -12.11 -2.94 14.56
N ARG A 10 -10.89 -2.45 14.81
CA ARG A 10 -10.55 -1.05 14.49
C ARG A 10 -10.30 -1.00 12.98
N GLU A 11 -11.37 -0.90 12.20
CA GLU A 11 -11.24 -0.58 10.78
C GLU A 11 -10.76 0.87 10.67
N ALA A 12 -9.55 1.08 10.18
CA ALA A 12 -9.17 2.40 9.74
C ALA A 12 -7.89 2.38 8.91
N PHE A 13 -8.03 2.19 7.60
CA PHE A 13 -7.60 3.20 6.63
C PHE A 13 -8.07 2.75 5.24
N CYS A 14 -8.83 3.58 4.52
CA CYS A 14 -9.22 3.34 3.14
C CYS A 14 -8.65 4.47 2.30
N LEU A 15 -7.63 4.17 1.48
CA LEU A 15 -7.10 5.14 0.52
C LEU A 15 -7.96 5.07 -0.73
N VAL A 16 -8.67 6.17 -0.99
CA VAL A 16 -9.48 6.38 -2.18
C VAL A 16 -8.68 7.24 -3.15
N SER A 17 -8.36 6.70 -4.33
CA SER A 17 -7.80 7.52 -5.41
C SER A 17 -8.91 7.91 -6.36
N GLY A 18 -8.79 9.11 -6.97
CA GLY A 18 -9.66 9.56 -8.06
C GLY A 18 -11.05 10.06 -7.65
N LYS A 19 -11.78 10.56 -8.65
CA LYS A 19 -13.20 10.99 -8.55
C LYS A 19 -14.19 9.83 -8.61
N ASP A 20 -13.70 8.65 -8.97
CA ASP A 20 -14.45 7.41 -9.13
C ASP A 20 -14.71 6.69 -7.80
N GLY A 21 -14.05 7.10 -6.72
CA GLY A 21 -14.27 6.54 -5.39
C GLY A 21 -13.66 5.15 -5.19
N THR A 22 -12.68 4.77 -6.03
CA THR A 22 -12.06 3.45 -5.98
C THR A 22 -11.17 3.29 -4.76
N VAL A 23 -11.44 2.26 -3.96
CA VAL A 23 -10.60 1.86 -2.82
C VAL A 23 -9.32 1.17 -3.32
N ARG A 24 -8.15 1.68 -2.93
CA ARG A 24 -6.82 1.20 -3.37
C ARG A 24 -6.06 0.44 -2.29
N SER A 25 -6.35 0.68 -1.02
CA SER A 25 -5.71 0.01 0.11
C SER A 25 -6.61 0.03 1.34
N GLU A 26 -6.64 -1.08 2.07
CA GLU A 26 -7.40 -1.26 3.30
C GLU A 26 -6.50 -1.84 4.41
N MET A 27 -6.62 -1.32 5.64
CA MET A 27 -5.95 -1.86 6.82
C MET A 27 -6.96 -2.17 7.93
N LYS A 28 -6.98 -3.43 8.39
CA LYS A 28 -7.85 -3.91 9.48
C LYS A 28 -7.01 -4.46 10.61
N ASN A 29 -7.15 -3.86 11.78
CA ASN A 29 -6.42 -4.26 12.98
C ASN A 29 -7.41 -4.67 14.08
N ASP A 30 -7.02 -5.66 14.88
CA ASP A 30 -7.74 -6.00 16.12
C ASP A 30 -7.64 -4.86 17.15
N LEU A 31 -8.52 -4.83 18.15
CA LEU A 31 -8.65 -3.73 19.11
C LEU A 31 -7.35 -3.27 19.80
N PRO A 32 -6.44 -4.17 20.23
CA PRO A 32 -5.20 -3.76 20.90
C PRO A 32 -4.09 -3.35 19.92
N LEU A 33 -4.28 -3.57 18.62
CA LEU A 33 -3.25 -3.35 17.60
C LEU A 33 -3.36 -1.93 17.04
N GLY A 34 -2.37 -1.10 17.35
CA GLY A 34 -2.24 0.25 16.82
C GLY A 34 -1.99 0.27 15.31
N ARG A 35 -2.14 1.45 14.70
CA ARG A 35 -1.82 1.71 13.28
C ARG A 35 -0.51 2.46 13.17
N ASN A 36 0.13 2.41 12.01
CA ASN A 36 1.33 3.16 11.71
C ASN A 36 1.01 4.30 10.73
N VAL A 37 1.24 5.56 11.14
CA VAL A 37 1.01 6.74 10.31
C VAL A 37 2.00 6.81 9.15
N ASP A 38 3.25 6.40 9.37
CA ASP A 38 4.26 6.41 8.31
C ASP A 38 3.90 5.43 7.19
N GLU A 39 3.28 4.30 7.53
CA GLU A 39 2.82 3.33 6.54
C GLU A 39 1.65 3.90 5.72
N VAL A 40 0.73 4.62 6.37
CA VAL A 40 -0.36 5.30 5.69
C VAL A 40 0.15 6.34 4.69
N LEU A 41 1.13 7.15 5.09
CA LEU A 41 1.77 8.14 4.21
C LEU A 41 2.53 7.45 3.07
N ARG A 42 3.21 6.34 3.35
CA ARG A 42 3.93 5.56 2.34
C ARG A 42 2.99 5.02 1.26
N ILE A 43 1.82 4.48 1.63
CA ILE A 43 0.85 4.00 0.64
C ILE A 43 0.27 5.18 -0.15
N LEU A 44 0.02 6.34 0.48
CA LEU A 44 -0.42 7.54 -0.23
C LEU A 44 0.60 7.98 -1.29
N ASP A 45 1.88 8.02 -0.94
CA ASP A 45 2.96 8.32 -1.90
C ASP A 45 3.01 7.29 -3.03
N THR A 46 2.82 6.00 -2.73
CA THR A 46 2.75 4.95 -3.76
C THR A 46 1.60 5.18 -4.74
N VAL A 47 0.41 5.55 -4.25
CA VAL A 47 -0.75 5.83 -5.10
C VAL A 47 -0.45 6.99 -6.05
N ILE A 48 0.08 8.10 -5.52
CA ILE A 48 0.45 9.28 -6.31
C ILE A 48 1.49 8.89 -7.38
N GLU A 49 2.56 8.19 -7.00
CA GLU A 49 3.62 7.78 -7.91
C GLU A 49 3.10 6.88 -9.04
N THR A 50 2.21 5.93 -8.72
CA THR A 50 1.60 5.04 -9.72
C THR A 50 0.66 5.77 -10.66
N ASP A 51 -0.10 6.76 -10.15
CA ASP A 51 -1.08 7.50 -10.94
C ASP A 51 -0.40 8.55 -11.84
N GLU A 52 0.67 9.21 -11.37
CA GLU A 52 1.38 10.24 -12.12
C GLU A 52 2.35 9.66 -13.17
N HIS A 53 3.06 8.57 -12.84
CA HIS A 53 4.13 8.04 -13.70
C HIS A 53 3.81 6.70 -14.38
N GLY A 54 2.69 6.05 -14.02
CA GLY A 54 2.33 4.75 -14.61
C GLY A 54 3.29 3.61 -14.26
N VAL A 55 4.06 3.78 -13.18
CA VAL A 55 5.01 2.79 -12.64
C VAL A 55 4.38 1.99 -11.51
N VAL A 56 5.05 0.92 -11.07
CA VAL A 56 4.69 0.19 -9.85
C VAL A 56 5.76 0.35 -8.79
N CYS A 57 5.32 0.44 -7.54
CA CYS A 57 6.20 0.58 -6.39
C CYS A 57 6.52 -0.81 -5.79
N PRO A 58 7.80 -1.22 -5.74
CA PRO A 58 8.22 -2.51 -5.20
C PRO A 58 8.05 -2.60 -3.66
N MET A 59 8.37 -3.76 -3.08
CA MET A 59 8.23 -3.99 -1.64
C MET A 59 9.08 -2.98 -0.83
N ASN A 60 8.49 -2.44 0.25
CA ASN A 60 9.09 -1.40 1.11
C ASN A 60 9.48 -0.10 0.37
N TRP A 61 8.95 0.14 -0.83
CA TRP A 61 9.21 1.36 -1.56
C TRP A 61 8.81 2.60 -0.74
N LYS A 62 9.65 3.63 -0.85
CA LYS A 62 9.48 4.97 -0.28
C LYS A 62 9.79 5.98 -1.38
N LYS A 63 9.21 7.17 -1.26
CA LYS A 63 9.44 8.26 -2.20
C LYS A 63 10.94 8.49 -2.46
N GLY A 64 11.31 8.52 -3.74
CA GLY A 64 12.69 8.67 -4.19
C GLY A 64 13.49 7.38 -4.34
N LEU A 65 12.94 6.21 -3.98
CA LEU A 65 13.53 4.92 -4.33
C LEU A 65 13.13 4.48 -5.74
N ASP A 66 13.91 3.57 -6.31
CA ASP A 66 13.67 3.00 -7.63
C ASP A 66 12.27 2.36 -7.72
N THR A 67 11.55 2.75 -8.76
CA THR A 67 10.26 2.15 -9.16
C THR A 67 10.49 1.09 -10.24
N MET A 68 9.44 0.36 -10.59
CA MET A 68 9.51 -0.71 -11.58
C MET A 68 8.49 -0.44 -12.69
N ILE A 69 8.89 -0.70 -13.93
CA ILE A 69 7.98 -0.64 -15.08
C ILE A 69 7.16 -1.94 -15.10
N PRO A 70 5.83 -1.89 -15.22
CA PRO A 70 4.97 -3.08 -15.20
C PRO A 70 5.02 -3.87 -16.52
N THR A 71 6.22 -4.25 -16.96
CA THR A 71 6.48 -5.12 -18.12
C THR A 71 7.46 -6.23 -17.72
N THR A 72 7.48 -7.32 -18.48
CA THR A 72 8.40 -8.45 -18.22
C THR A 72 9.86 -7.98 -18.22
N GLU A 73 10.23 -7.14 -19.17
CA GLU A 73 11.56 -6.54 -19.29
C GLU A 73 11.84 -5.59 -18.12
N GLY A 74 10.87 -4.76 -17.74
CA GLY A 74 11.01 -3.83 -16.61
C GLY A 74 11.22 -4.53 -15.28
N VAL A 75 10.55 -5.66 -15.06
CA VAL A 75 10.77 -6.50 -13.86
C VAL A 75 12.17 -7.12 -13.90
N ALA A 76 12.59 -7.68 -15.03
CA ALA A 76 13.92 -8.28 -15.17
C ALA A 76 15.02 -7.25 -14.91
N ASP A 77 14.92 -6.07 -15.50
CA ASP A 77 15.88 -4.97 -15.32
C ASP A 77 15.93 -4.50 -13.87
N TYR A 78 14.77 -4.33 -13.22
CA TYR A 78 14.72 -3.94 -11.81
C TYR A 78 15.41 -4.97 -10.92
N LEU A 79 15.13 -6.26 -11.12
CA LEU A 79 15.72 -7.33 -10.33
C LEU A 79 17.23 -7.44 -10.56
N LEU A 80 17.71 -7.34 -11.80
CA LEU A 80 19.14 -7.37 -12.12
C LEU A 80 19.91 -6.24 -11.41
N LYS A 81 19.33 -5.04 -11.32
CA LYS A 81 19.94 -3.90 -10.61
C LYS A 81 20.00 -4.09 -9.09
N HIS A 82 19.11 -4.90 -8.52
CA HIS A 82 18.93 -5.07 -7.07
C HIS A 82 19.31 -6.47 -6.56
N THR A 83 19.97 -7.29 -7.38
CA THR A 83 20.50 -8.59 -6.98
C THR A 83 21.93 -8.41 -6.47
N ASN A 84 22.13 -8.45 -5.16
CA ASN A 84 23.44 -8.67 -4.52
C ASN A 84 23.61 -10.14 -4.20
#